data_AF-A0A0P0FS89-F1
#
_entry.id   AF-A0A0P0FS89-F1
#
_cell.length_a   1.000
_cell.length_b   1.000
_cell.length_c   1.000
_cell.angle_alpha   90.00
_cell.angle_beta   90.00
_cell.angle_gamma   90.00
#
_symmetry.space_group_name_H-M   'P 1'
#
loop_
_entity.id
_entity.type
_entity.pdbx_description
1 polymer ?
#
loop_
_entity_poly.entity_id
_entity_poly.type
_entity_poly.pdbx_seq_one_letter_code
_entity_poly.pdbx_strand_id
1 'polypeptide(L)'
;MSKVSITQIGFALLCIGSVFMYSTQITDPYIVSKWLYTILFVLIITIYCSIRMLLGKSVKFDTRLAGMSIVIVSSLQAIYGLSQCFNITTFNTFYKIMGSFENPTGFSACLCVSLPFFVVFQLLNENKQIRYLVCFLGIIVVIAIVLSYSRAGIISVAIVIAIFLFQKLKQKRIWKYLLLCSSLILLLFGCYWMKKNSADGRLLIWQCGINMVKDAPWIGHGLGSFEAHYMDYQANFFKQCGQSRFSMLADNVKQPFNEYLGLLLNFGIIGLLVLLLLMVIIIYCYRKNPSVEKQIAFYSLSSIGIFSFFSYPFAYPFVWVVTFLSIFIITSEYIKPLFSNILIKKIACMFILTYSLFGSSKLFERIQAELDWGKASTLALCKSYNETLPTYERLEKMFVSNPYFLYNYAAVLQEMKQYTESLEVALKCRQYWADYDLELIIGENYQQLNKPELAEKYYNSASMMCPSRFLPLYKLFHLYKTNGEKERSLAMAEAVISKPMKIKTTTIRMMKREMEREIQKMNMSIKLE
;
A
#
# COMPACT_ATOMS: atom_id res chain seq x y z
N MET A 1 -29.83 29.31 1.74
CA MET A 1 -29.09 28.09 1.33
C MET A 1 -28.47 28.33 -0.04
N SER A 2 -27.15 28.41 -0.15
CA SER A 2 -26.48 28.46 -1.45
C SER A 2 -26.79 27.18 -2.22
N LYS A 3 -27.29 27.28 -3.46
CA LYS A 3 -27.48 26.11 -4.34
C LYS A 3 -26.15 25.34 -4.42
N VAL A 4 -26.18 24.06 -4.03
CA VAL A 4 -25.01 23.15 -4.11
C VAL A 4 -24.59 23.08 -5.59
N SER A 5 -23.32 23.35 -5.87
CA SER A 5 -22.81 23.30 -7.25
C SER A 5 -22.54 21.86 -7.70
N ILE A 6 -22.60 21.62 -9.01
CA ILE A 6 -22.27 20.32 -9.61
C ILE A 6 -20.84 19.87 -9.23
N THR A 7 -19.89 20.81 -9.16
CA THR A 7 -18.53 20.55 -8.67
C THR A 7 -18.49 20.04 -7.23
N GLN A 8 -19.39 20.51 -6.38
CA GLN A 8 -19.47 20.07 -4.99
C GLN A 8 -20.00 18.64 -4.88
N ILE A 9 -21.02 18.31 -5.69
CA ILE A 9 -21.56 16.94 -5.81
C ILE A 9 -20.47 16.02 -6.36
N GLY A 10 -19.76 16.46 -7.41
CA GLY A 10 -18.62 15.72 -7.97
C GLY A 10 -17.54 15.44 -6.93
N PHE A 11 -17.15 16.43 -6.13
CA PHE A 11 -16.15 16.23 -5.07
C PHE A 11 -16.63 15.27 -3.97
N ALA A 12 -17.92 15.30 -3.61
CA ALA A 12 -18.49 14.34 -2.67
C ALA A 12 -18.45 12.91 -3.24
N LEU A 13 -18.81 12.74 -4.52
CA LEU A 13 -18.70 11.45 -5.22
C LEU A 13 -17.25 10.97 -5.33
N LEU A 14 -16.28 11.87 -5.53
CA LEU A 14 -14.86 11.56 -5.51
C LEU A 14 -14.41 11.03 -4.13
N CYS A 15 -14.87 11.66 -3.04
CA CYS A 15 -14.57 11.19 -1.69
C CYS A 15 -15.21 9.81 -1.41
N ILE A 16 -16.46 9.60 -1.83
CA ILE A 16 -17.13 8.30 -1.69
C ILE A 16 -16.41 7.24 -2.54
N GLY A 17 -16.08 7.58 -3.78
CA GLY A 17 -15.40 6.73 -4.75
C GLY A 17 -14.06 6.22 -4.25
N SER A 18 -13.26 7.12 -3.67
CA SER A 18 -11.92 6.82 -3.16
C SER A 18 -11.90 6.03 -1.85
N VAL A 19 -13.02 5.94 -1.12
CA VAL A 19 -13.12 5.21 0.16
C VAL A 19 -13.94 3.94 0.06
N PHE A 20 -15.11 3.96 -0.57
CA PHE A 20 -16.08 2.87 -0.48
C PHE A 20 -16.13 1.95 -1.69
N MET A 21 -15.61 2.36 -2.85
CA MET A 21 -15.72 1.54 -4.06
C MET A 21 -14.90 0.26 -3.94
N TYR A 22 -15.50 -0.82 -4.43
CA TYR A 22 -15.01 -2.19 -4.35
C TYR A 22 -15.65 -3.00 -5.49
N SER A 23 -14.90 -3.88 -6.14
CA SER A 23 -15.42 -4.75 -7.20
C SER A 23 -14.80 -6.13 -7.12
N THR A 24 -15.61 -7.18 -6.92
CA THR A 24 -15.19 -8.58 -6.93
C THR A 24 -14.80 -9.09 -8.31
N GLN A 25 -15.14 -8.35 -9.37
CA GLN A 25 -14.84 -8.73 -10.75
C GLN A 25 -13.40 -8.41 -11.15
N ILE A 26 -12.67 -7.67 -10.32
CA ILE A 26 -11.27 -7.28 -10.53
C ILE A 26 -10.39 -8.09 -9.57
N THR A 27 -9.19 -8.47 -10.01
CA THR A 27 -8.26 -9.31 -9.25
C THR A 27 -7.81 -8.67 -7.94
N ASP A 28 -7.57 -7.36 -7.93
CA ASP A 28 -7.47 -6.56 -6.70
C ASP A 28 -8.76 -5.75 -6.47
N PRO A 29 -9.65 -6.27 -5.61
CA PRO A 29 -10.96 -5.68 -5.44
C PRO A 29 -10.94 -4.44 -4.53
N TYR A 30 -9.83 -4.18 -3.81
CA TYR A 30 -9.74 -3.09 -2.83
C TYR A 30 -8.98 -1.88 -3.36
N ILE A 31 -7.70 -2.01 -3.73
CA ILE A 31 -6.84 -0.85 -4.02
C ILE A 31 -7.02 -0.40 -5.47
N VAL A 32 -6.84 -1.31 -6.45
CA VAL A 32 -7.03 -1.00 -7.88
C VAL A 32 -8.43 -0.44 -8.14
N SER A 33 -9.47 -1.09 -7.59
CA SER A 33 -10.86 -0.61 -7.72
C SER A 33 -11.03 0.84 -7.26
N LYS A 34 -10.54 1.19 -6.05
CA LYS A 34 -10.63 2.57 -5.54
C LYS A 34 -9.89 3.56 -6.44
N TRP A 35 -8.72 3.20 -6.97
CA TRP A 35 -7.98 4.05 -7.90
C TRP A 35 -8.73 4.30 -9.20
N LEU A 36 -9.30 3.25 -9.83
CA LEU A 36 -10.05 3.38 -11.07
C LEU A 36 -11.25 4.33 -10.92
N TYR A 37 -12.04 4.17 -9.85
CA TYR A 37 -13.17 5.07 -9.57
C TYR A 37 -12.72 6.49 -9.22
N THR A 38 -11.62 6.64 -8.48
CA THR A 38 -11.07 7.97 -8.16
C THR A 38 -10.65 8.69 -9.44
N ILE A 39 -9.91 8.04 -10.32
CA ILE A 39 -9.48 8.62 -11.60
C ILE A 39 -10.70 8.95 -12.45
N LEU A 40 -11.71 8.08 -12.51
CA LEU A 40 -12.97 8.34 -13.21
C LEU A 40 -13.62 9.65 -12.72
N PHE A 41 -13.83 9.80 -11.41
CA PHE A 41 -14.45 11.00 -10.86
C PHE A 41 -13.59 12.25 -11.04
N VAL A 42 -12.26 12.14 -10.92
CA VAL A 42 -11.35 13.26 -11.23
C VAL A 42 -11.53 13.70 -12.69
N LEU A 43 -11.51 12.77 -13.65
CA LEU A 43 -11.66 13.07 -15.07
C LEU A 43 -13.01 13.70 -15.38
N ILE A 44 -14.10 13.19 -14.80
CA ILE A 44 -15.44 13.78 -14.97
C ILE A 44 -15.46 15.23 -14.46
N ILE A 45 -14.90 15.48 -13.27
CA ILE A 45 -14.85 16.82 -12.67
C ILE A 45 -13.97 17.76 -13.52
N THR A 46 -12.80 17.31 -13.98
CA THR A 46 -11.88 18.14 -14.76
C THR A 46 -12.46 18.47 -16.14
N ILE A 47 -13.11 17.52 -16.82
CA ILE A 47 -13.82 17.74 -18.08
C ILE A 47 -14.92 18.77 -17.88
N TYR A 48 -15.78 18.59 -16.87
CA TYR A 48 -16.85 19.53 -16.54
C TYR A 48 -16.32 20.94 -16.27
N CYS A 49 -15.29 21.06 -15.43
CA CYS A 49 -14.70 22.37 -15.08
C CYS A 49 -14.08 23.04 -16.31
N SER A 50 -13.36 22.28 -17.14
CA SER A 50 -12.72 22.80 -18.35
C SER A 50 -13.75 23.33 -19.35
N ILE A 51 -14.81 22.56 -19.65
CA ILE A 51 -15.89 22.98 -20.54
C ILE A 51 -16.57 24.25 -20.00
N ARG A 52 -16.91 24.29 -18.71
CA ARG A 52 -17.54 25.46 -18.08
C ARG A 52 -16.67 26.71 -18.21
N MET A 53 -15.36 26.57 -17.97
CA MET A 53 -14.41 27.68 -18.06
C MET A 53 -14.22 28.15 -19.51
N LEU A 54 -14.19 27.26 -20.49
CA LEU A 54 -14.12 27.59 -21.92
C LEU A 54 -15.38 28.33 -22.40
N LEU A 55 -16.56 27.96 -21.88
CA LEU A 55 -17.83 28.65 -22.11
C LEU A 55 -17.96 29.99 -21.36
N GLY A 56 -16.90 30.46 -20.69
CA GLY A 56 -16.92 31.71 -19.92
C GLY A 56 -17.76 31.66 -18.64
N LYS A 57 -18.27 30.49 -18.24
CA LYS A 57 -19.08 30.34 -17.03
C LYS A 57 -18.18 30.16 -15.81
N SER A 58 -18.55 30.79 -14.69
CA SER A 58 -17.83 30.60 -13.44
C SER A 58 -18.01 29.18 -12.88
N VAL A 59 -16.92 28.65 -12.32
CA VAL A 59 -16.90 27.41 -11.55
C VAL A 59 -16.87 27.81 -10.08
N LYS A 60 -17.94 27.47 -9.36
CA LYS A 60 -18.02 27.70 -7.91
C LYS A 60 -17.51 26.45 -7.21
N PHE A 61 -16.59 26.59 -6.27
CA PHE A 61 -16.13 25.51 -5.41
C PHE A 61 -15.99 26.06 -4.01
N ASP A 62 -16.68 25.42 -3.05
CA ASP A 62 -16.70 25.85 -1.66
C ASP A 62 -15.86 24.87 -0.83
N THR A 63 -14.75 25.37 -0.32
CA THR A 63 -13.79 24.61 0.50
C THR A 63 -14.43 24.09 1.79
N ARG A 64 -15.42 24.79 2.34
CA ARG A 64 -16.17 24.36 3.54
C ARG A 64 -17.11 23.22 3.19
N LEU A 65 -17.86 23.31 2.10
CA LEU A 65 -18.70 22.18 1.69
C LEU A 65 -17.84 20.95 1.36
N ALA A 66 -16.65 21.14 0.78
CA ALA A 66 -15.71 20.04 0.52
C ALA A 66 -15.22 19.38 1.81
N GLY A 67 -14.87 20.19 2.82
CA GLY A 67 -14.56 19.69 4.16
C GLY A 67 -15.72 18.91 4.80
N MET A 68 -16.98 19.35 4.60
CA MET A 68 -18.15 18.61 5.10
C MET A 68 -18.28 17.24 4.44
N SER A 69 -18.03 17.12 3.14
CA SER A 69 -18.01 15.83 2.45
C SER A 69 -16.98 14.88 3.07
N ILE A 70 -15.78 15.36 3.39
CA ILE A 70 -14.72 14.59 4.06
C ILE A 70 -15.18 14.10 5.45
N VAL A 71 -15.79 14.99 6.25
CA VAL A 71 -16.33 14.65 7.57
C VAL A 71 -17.41 13.58 7.49
N ILE A 72 -18.35 13.70 6.55
CA ILE A 72 -19.44 12.74 6.36
C ILE A 72 -18.87 11.38 5.95
N VAL A 73 -18.03 11.34 4.91
CA VAL A 73 -17.41 10.09 4.41
C VAL A 73 -16.60 9.39 5.50
N SER A 74 -15.82 10.15 6.28
CA SER A 74 -15.00 9.59 7.36
C SER A 74 -15.84 9.10 8.54
N SER A 75 -16.96 9.78 8.84
CA SER A 75 -17.89 9.34 9.88
C SER A 75 -18.56 8.03 9.49
N LEU A 76 -19.05 7.93 8.25
CA LEU A 76 -19.62 6.70 7.71
C LEU A 76 -18.60 5.55 7.74
N GLN A 77 -17.34 5.86 7.39
CA GLN A 77 -16.27 4.87 7.42
C GLN A 77 -15.99 4.37 8.84
N ALA A 78 -15.92 5.28 9.82
CA ALA A 78 -15.72 4.92 11.22
C ALA A 78 -16.87 4.06 11.76
N ILE A 79 -18.12 4.42 11.46
CA ILE A 79 -19.30 3.63 11.84
C ILE A 79 -19.25 2.24 11.20
N TYR A 80 -18.91 2.16 9.91
CA TYR A 80 -18.78 0.88 9.22
C TYR A 80 -17.68 0.01 9.86
N GLY A 81 -16.51 0.57 10.15
CA GLY A 81 -15.44 -0.14 10.86
C GLY A 81 -15.82 -0.61 12.26
N LEU A 82 -16.55 0.21 13.03
CA LEU A 82 -17.04 -0.19 14.36
C LEU A 82 -18.11 -1.28 14.28
N SER A 83 -18.97 -1.26 13.26
CA SER A 83 -19.95 -2.34 13.04
C SER A 83 -19.28 -3.71 12.83
N GLN A 84 -18.08 -3.74 12.25
CA GLN A 84 -17.29 -4.97 12.07
C GLN A 84 -16.80 -5.53 13.40
N CYS A 85 -16.51 -4.68 14.40
CA CYS A 85 -16.12 -5.12 15.74
C CYS A 85 -17.21 -5.92 16.46
N PHE A 86 -18.47 -5.61 16.18
CA PHE A 86 -19.63 -6.29 16.76
C PHE A 86 -20.13 -7.46 15.90
N ASN A 87 -19.37 -7.90 14.89
CA ASN A 87 -19.73 -8.95 13.94
C ASN A 87 -21.04 -8.70 13.18
N ILE A 88 -21.48 -7.44 13.05
CA ILE A 88 -22.72 -7.09 12.33
C ILE A 88 -22.53 -7.21 10.81
N THR A 89 -21.32 -6.90 10.32
CA THR A 89 -21.02 -6.75 8.88
C THR A 89 -19.81 -7.57 8.41
N THR A 90 -19.39 -8.59 9.16
CA THR A 90 -18.11 -9.27 8.94
C THR A 90 -18.06 -10.07 7.64
N PHE A 91 -17.13 -9.70 6.76
CA PHE A 91 -16.73 -10.44 5.56
C PHE A 91 -15.36 -11.15 5.69
N ASN A 92 -14.57 -10.86 6.74
CA ASN A 92 -13.19 -11.37 6.84
C ASN A 92 -12.78 -11.64 8.31
N THR A 93 -12.14 -12.79 8.57
CA THR A 93 -11.85 -13.29 9.93
C THR A 93 -10.51 -12.81 10.50
N PHE A 94 -9.62 -12.26 9.66
CA PHE A 94 -8.25 -11.91 10.09
C PHE A 94 -8.13 -10.57 10.84
N TYR A 95 -8.96 -9.58 10.51
CA TYR A 95 -8.91 -8.25 11.12
C TYR A 95 -10.26 -7.87 11.72
N LYS A 96 -10.26 -7.37 12.97
CA LYS A 96 -11.48 -6.95 13.67
C LYS A 96 -12.10 -5.66 13.11
N ILE A 97 -11.26 -4.73 12.62
CA ILE A 97 -11.68 -3.46 12.03
C ILE A 97 -10.79 -3.15 10.83
N MET A 98 -11.39 -3.04 9.65
CA MET A 98 -10.73 -2.55 8.44
C MET A 98 -11.62 -1.59 7.61
N GLY A 99 -12.89 -1.42 8.00
CA GLY A 99 -13.87 -0.70 7.20
C GLY A 99 -13.93 -1.27 5.78
N SER A 100 -13.92 -0.40 4.77
CA SER A 100 -13.91 -0.72 3.34
C SER A 100 -12.51 -0.97 2.74
N PHE A 101 -11.47 -1.06 3.58
CA PHE A 101 -10.08 -1.29 3.16
C PHE A 101 -9.66 -2.75 3.39
N GLU A 102 -8.56 -3.14 2.75
CA GLU A 102 -7.97 -4.47 2.84
C GLU A 102 -7.26 -4.74 4.18
N ASN A 103 -6.96 -3.69 4.95
CA ASN A 103 -6.30 -3.79 6.24
C ASN A 103 -6.61 -2.57 7.15
N PRO A 104 -6.30 -2.64 8.47
CA PRO A 104 -6.49 -1.53 9.40
C PRO A 104 -5.66 -0.28 9.07
N THR A 105 -4.59 -0.41 8.28
CA THR A 105 -3.71 0.70 7.92
C THR A 105 -4.45 1.71 7.04
N GLY A 106 -5.03 1.26 5.93
CA GLY A 106 -5.80 2.13 5.03
C GLY A 106 -6.99 2.79 5.72
N PHE A 107 -7.69 2.01 6.55
CA PHE A 107 -8.74 2.51 7.42
C PHE A 107 -8.28 3.67 8.29
N SER A 108 -7.20 3.45 9.06
CA SER A 108 -6.68 4.47 9.96
C SER A 108 -6.12 5.69 9.22
N ALA A 109 -5.47 5.50 8.07
CA ALA A 109 -4.94 6.59 7.25
C ALA A 109 -6.07 7.53 6.79
N CYS A 110 -7.16 6.96 6.27
CA CYS A 110 -8.36 7.67 5.86
C CYS A 110 -8.99 8.48 7.01
N LEU A 111 -9.02 7.94 8.21
CA LEU A 111 -9.59 8.64 9.36
C LEU A 111 -8.66 9.73 9.92
N CYS A 112 -7.35 9.45 9.98
CA CYS A 112 -6.35 10.39 10.52
C CYS A 112 -6.22 11.66 9.67
N VAL A 113 -6.28 11.54 8.35
CA VAL A 113 -6.20 12.69 7.44
C VAL A 113 -7.41 13.61 7.56
N SER A 114 -8.57 13.05 7.94
CA SER A 114 -9.84 13.76 8.03
C SER A 114 -10.10 14.43 9.38
N LEU A 115 -9.48 13.95 10.47
CA LEU A 115 -9.71 14.46 11.83
C LEU A 115 -9.61 15.99 11.98
N PRO A 116 -8.62 16.68 11.38
CA PRO A 116 -8.54 18.14 11.49
C PRO A 116 -9.79 18.88 10.99
N PHE A 117 -10.53 18.30 10.02
CA PHE A 117 -11.77 18.89 9.53
C PHE A 117 -12.87 18.87 10.61
N PHE A 118 -12.98 17.82 11.42
CA PHE A 118 -13.98 17.73 12.51
C PHE A 118 -13.81 18.83 13.56
N VAL A 119 -12.57 19.01 14.05
CA VAL A 119 -12.26 19.99 15.10
C VAL A 119 -12.64 21.41 14.66
N VAL A 120 -12.48 21.72 13.38
CA VAL A 120 -12.71 23.08 12.89
C VAL A 120 -14.15 23.30 12.45
N PHE A 121 -14.86 22.30 11.93
CA PHE A 121 -16.32 22.43 11.77
C PHE A 121 -17.03 22.66 13.11
N GLN A 122 -16.49 22.11 14.19
CA GLN A 122 -16.97 22.44 15.52
C GLN A 122 -16.68 23.90 15.92
N LEU A 123 -15.60 24.52 15.44
CA LEU A 123 -15.24 25.90 15.80
C LEU A 123 -15.94 26.95 14.91
N LEU A 124 -16.16 26.64 13.64
CA LEU A 124 -16.71 27.58 12.64
C LEU A 124 -18.24 27.59 12.58
N ASN A 125 -18.92 26.51 12.98
CA ASN A 125 -20.38 26.47 12.95
C ASN A 125 -20.99 27.24 14.12
N GLU A 126 -21.93 28.14 13.83
CA GLU A 126 -22.66 28.89 14.87
C GLU A 126 -23.72 28.03 15.57
N ASN A 127 -24.30 27.05 14.88
CA ASN A 127 -25.34 26.18 15.42
C ASN A 127 -24.77 25.17 16.42
N LYS A 128 -25.13 25.32 17.71
CA LYS A 128 -24.70 24.46 18.81
C LYS A 128 -25.00 22.97 18.59
N GLN A 129 -26.14 22.61 17.99
CA GLN A 129 -26.50 21.20 17.76
C GLN A 129 -25.54 20.54 16.76
N ILE A 130 -25.22 21.24 15.66
CA ILE A 130 -24.26 20.76 14.66
C ILE A 130 -22.87 20.60 15.28
N ARG A 131 -22.46 21.53 16.16
CA ARG A 131 -21.19 21.42 16.88
C ARG A 131 -21.12 20.18 17.77
N TYR A 132 -22.18 19.88 18.51
CA TYR A 132 -22.24 18.68 19.36
C TYR A 132 -22.22 17.40 18.52
N LEU A 133 -22.97 17.36 17.42
CA LEU A 133 -22.96 16.23 16.49
C LEU A 133 -21.56 15.99 15.91
N VAL A 134 -20.89 17.01 15.39
CA VAL A 134 -19.53 16.89 14.83
C VAL A 134 -18.52 16.44 15.90
N CYS A 135 -18.64 16.95 17.12
CA CYS A 135 -17.80 16.51 18.24
C CYS A 135 -18.01 15.02 18.55
N PHE A 136 -19.26 14.59 18.66
CA PHE A 136 -19.63 13.19 18.88
C PHE A 136 -19.09 12.28 17.76
N LEU A 137 -19.27 12.65 16.49
CA LEU A 137 -18.72 11.91 15.36
C LEU A 137 -17.19 11.88 15.37
N GLY A 138 -16.53 12.98 15.77
CA GLY A 138 -15.08 13.03 15.94
C GLY A 138 -14.57 12.07 17.01
N ILE A 139 -15.29 11.94 18.13
CA ILE A 139 -14.98 10.96 19.18
C ILE A 139 -15.13 9.53 18.64
N ILE A 140 -16.19 9.24 17.89
CA ILE A 140 -16.40 7.94 17.22
C ILE A 140 -15.21 7.61 16.31
N VAL A 141 -14.73 8.57 15.53
CA VAL A 141 -13.56 8.40 14.65
C VAL A 141 -12.31 8.05 15.45
N VAL A 142 -12.03 8.75 16.56
CA VAL A 142 -10.87 8.46 17.41
C VAL A 142 -10.98 7.06 18.03
N ILE A 143 -12.15 6.68 18.53
CA ILE A 143 -12.40 5.34 19.08
C ILE A 143 -12.14 4.27 18.01
N ALA A 144 -12.65 4.47 16.79
CA ALA A 144 -12.46 3.55 15.69
C ALA A 144 -10.97 3.37 15.32
N ILE A 145 -10.18 4.45 15.34
CA ILE A 145 -8.72 4.38 15.10
C ILE A 145 -8.03 3.57 16.20
N VAL A 146 -8.33 3.80 17.47
CA VAL A 146 -7.72 3.08 18.59
C VAL A 146 -8.07 1.58 18.54
N LEU A 147 -9.35 1.26 18.33
CA LEU A 147 -9.82 -0.13 18.23
C LEU A 147 -9.33 -0.86 16.98
N SER A 148 -8.87 -0.14 15.95
CA SER A 148 -8.23 -0.75 14.77
C SER A 148 -6.83 -1.33 15.07
N TYR A 149 -6.25 -1.01 16.24
CA TYR A 149 -4.86 -1.37 16.59
C TYR A 149 -3.82 -0.93 15.55
N SER A 150 -4.09 0.15 14.83
CA SER A 150 -3.14 0.80 13.93
C SER A 150 -2.22 1.74 14.71
N ARG A 151 -0.97 1.30 14.93
CA ARG A 151 0.05 2.09 15.66
C ARG A 151 0.31 3.44 14.98
N ALA A 152 0.43 3.45 13.66
CA ALA A 152 0.65 4.68 12.89
C ALA A 152 -0.53 5.65 13.07
N GLY A 153 -1.76 5.13 13.09
CA GLY A 153 -2.95 5.93 13.36
C GLY A 153 -2.96 6.51 14.77
N ILE A 154 -2.75 5.67 15.79
CA ILE A 154 -2.71 6.11 17.19
C ILE A 154 -1.65 7.21 17.40
N ILE A 155 -0.43 7.01 16.86
CA ILE A 155 0.66 7.98 16.96
C ILE A 155 0.30 9.29 16.24
N SER A 156 -0.25 9.22 15.03
CA SER A 156 -0.64 10.40 14.26
C SER A 156 -1.72 11.23 14.98
N VAL A 157 -2.79 10.59 15.44
CA VAL A 157 -3.87 11.26 16.17
C VAL A 157 -3.36 11.91 17.46
N ALA A 158 -2.57 11.18 18.25
CA ALA A 158 -2.03 11.68 19.51
C ALA A 158 -1.16 12.93 19.28
N ILE A 159 -0.29 12.92 18.26
CA ILE A 159 0.56 14.06 17.94
C ILE A 159 -0.28 15.25 17.45
N VAL A 160 -1.28 15.04 16.59
CA VAL A 160 -2.15 16.12 16.10
C VAL A 160 -2.94 16.75 17.25
N ILE A 161 -3.51 15.93 18.15
CA ILE A 161 -4.19 16.42 19.35
C ILE A 161 -3.21 17.16 20.26
N ALA A 162 -2.00 16.64 20.46
CA ALA A 162 -0.99 17.29 21.28
C ALA A 162 -0.57 18.65 20.70
N ILE A 163 -0.37 18.76 19.37
CA ILE A 163 -0.08 20.03 18.69
C ILE A 163 -1.22 21.02 18.92
N PHE A 164 -2.47 20.59 18.80
CA PHE A 164 -3.64 21.45 19.03
C PHE A 164 -3.73 21.93 20.49
N LEU A 165 -3.56 21.03 21.47
CA LEU A 165 -3.58 21.37 22.89
C LEU A 165 -2.41 22.26 23.30
N PHE A 166 -1.23 22.05 22.71
CA PHE A 166 -0.01 22.82 22.96
C PHE A 166 -0.19 24.32 22.68
N GLN A 167 -1.01 24.66 21.68
CA GLN A 167 -1.36 26.04 21.34
C GLN A 167 -2.21 26.71 22.41
N LYS A 168 -2.96 25.96 23.23
CA LYS A 168 -3.86 26.49 24.25
C LYS A 168 -3.25 26.62 25.65
N LEU A 169 -2.17 25.90 25.94
CA LEU A 169 -1.50 25.95 27.25
C LEU A 169 -0.82 27.32 27.49
N LYS A 170 -0.85 27.85 28.72
CA LYS A 170 -0.21 29.14 29.07
C LYS A 170 1.21 29.01 29.67
N GLN A 171 1.73 27.78 29.81
CA GLN A 171 3.04 27.50 30.41
C GLN A 171 4.22 28.10 29.61
N LYS A 172 5.39 28.28 30.26
CA LYS A 172 6.64 28.63 29.57
C LYS A 172 6.98 27.60 28.48
N ARG A 173 7.52 28.06 27.34
CA ARG A 173 7.80 27.24 26.14
C ARG A 173 8.58 25.95 26.46
N ILE A 174 9.60 26.02 27.31
CA ILE A 174 10.48 24.88 27.62
C ILE A 174 9.74 23.70 28.28
N TRP A 175 8.87 23.97 29.25
CA TRP A 175 8.07 22.93 29.92
C TRP A 175 7.07 22.27 28.98
N LYS A 176 6.53 23.03 28.03
CA LYS A 176 5.64 22.46 27.02
C LYS A 176 6.39 21.50 26.09
N TYR A 177 7.59 21.87 25.63
CA TYR A 177 8.40 20.99 24.78
C TYR A 177 8.84 19.73 25.53
N LEU A 178 9.27 19.86 26.78
CA LEU A 178 9.61 18.70 27.62
C LEU A 178 8.43 17.74 27.77
N LEU A 179 7.23 18.24 28.10
CA LEU A 179 6.02 17.42 28.25
C LEU A 179 5.59 16.75 26.94
N LEU A 180 5.77 17.43 25.81
CA LEU A 180 5.50 16.86 24.49
C LEU A 180 6.51 15.75 24.16
N CYS A 181 7.80 15.99 24.37
CA CYS A 181 8.84 15.00 24.13
C CYS A 181 8.66 13.77 25.04
N SER A 182 8.41 13.95 26.33
CA SER A 182 8.20 12.84 27.26
C SER A 182 6.95 12.03 26.92
N SER A 183 5.84 12.69 26.57
CA SER A 183 4.60 11.98 26.18
C SER A 183 4.74 11.26 24.85
N LEU A 184 5.48 11.83 23.89
CA LEU A 184 5.79 11.18 22.63
C LEU A 184 6.68 9.94 22.84
N ILE A 185 7.72 10.03 23.66
CA ILE A 185 8.60 8.88 23.97
C ILE A 185 7.78 7.76 24.62
N LEU A 186 6.92 8.09 25.59
CA LEU A 186 6.06 7.11 26.24
C LEU A 186 5.08 6.46 25.25
N LEU A 187 4.50 7.25 24.35
CA LEU A 187 3.59 6.77 23.32
C LEU A 187 4.29 5.83 22.33
N LEU A 188 5.48 6.20 21.85
CA LEU A 188 6.29 5.38 20.95
C LEU A 188 6.68 4.07 21.63
N PHE A 189 7.08 4.12 22.90
CA PHE A 189 7.37 2.93 23.70
C PHE A 189 6.13 2.04 23.83
N GLY A 190 4.98 2.59 24.23
CA GLY A 190 3.72 1.84 24.32
C GLY A 190 3.33 1.20 22.99
N CYS A 191 3.37 1.95 21.89
CA CYS A 191 3.06 1.45 20.55
C CYS A 191 4.04 0.38 20.06
N TYR A 192 5.33 0.46 20.43
CA TYR A 192 6.31 -0.57 20.13
C TYR A 192 5.92 -1.90 20.80
N TRP A 193 5.62 -1.87 22.10
CA TRP A 193 5.25 -3.06 22.86
C TRP A 193 3.88 -3.64 22.49
N MET A 194 2.92 -2.81 22.04
CA MET A 194 1.61 -3.28 21.56
C MET A 194 1.71 -4.32 20.43
N LYS A 195 2.70 -4.20 19.53
CA LYS A 195 2.93 -5.14 18.41
C LYS A 195 4.42 -5.32 18.13
N LYS A 196 5.19 -5.78 19.11
CA LYS A 196 6.66 -5.90 19.04
C LYS A 196 7.17 -6.60 17.77
N ASN A 197 6.67 -7.80 17.46
CA ASN A 197 7.08 -8.57 16.27
C ASN A 197 6.90 -7.78 14.96
N SER A 198 5.82 -6.99 14.85
CA SER A 198 5.58 -6.15 13.67
C SER A 198 6.47 -4.90 13.66
N ALA A 199 6.93 -4.40 14.80
CA ALA A 199 7.94 -3.33 14.82
C ALA A 199 9.30 -3.88 14.39
N ASP A 200 9.71 -5.02 14.95
CA ASP A 200 10.99 -5.66 14.64
C ASP A 200 11.09 -6.07 13.16
N GLY A 201 9.99 -6.55 12.57
CA GLY A 201 9.92 -6.82 11.13
C GLY A 201 10.12 -5.57 10.28
N ARG A 202 9.59 -4.41 10.69
CA ARG A 202 9.82 -3.12 10.00
C ARG A 202 11.25 -2.62 10.16
N LEU A 203 11.90 -2.88 11.29
CA LEU A 203 13.32 -2.57 11.48
C LEU A 203 14.19 -3.36 10.49
N LEU A 204 13.89 -4.65 10.26
CA LEU A 204 14.55 -5.42 9.19
C LEU A 204 14.32 -4.77 7.82
N ILE A 205 13.07 -4.44 7.50
CA ILE A 205 12.71 -3.81 6.21
C ILE A 205 13.50 -2.51 6.00
N TRP A 206 13.59 -1.67 7.02
CA TRP A 206 14.35 -0.43 6.93
C TRP A 206 15.85 -0.67 6.85
N GLN A 207 16.40 -1.67 7.54
CA GLN A 207 17.81 -2.03 7.44
C GLN A 207 18.18 -2.48 6.02
N CYS A 208 17.39 -3.39 5.43
CA CYS A 208 17.56 -3.83 4.04
C CYS A 208 17.33 -2.67 3.05
N GLY A 209 16.32 -1.84 3.28
CA GLY A 209 16.03 -0.66 2.47
C GLY A 209 17.16 0.37 2.50
N ILE A 210 17.79 0.61 3.65
CA ILE A 210 18.96 1.49 3.75
C ILE A 210 20.15 0.91 2.96
N ASN A 211 20.36 -0.41 2.99
CA ASN A 211 21.40 -1.03 2.17
C ASN A 211 21.11 -0.85 0.67
N MET A 212 19.86 -0.98 0.25
CA MET A 212 19.47 -0.66 -1.13
C MET A 212 19.73 0.82 -1.47
N VAL A 213 19.42 1.76 -0.58
CA VAL A 213 19.72 3.19 -0.81
C VAL A 213 21.22 3.45 -1.00
N LYS A 214 22.11 2.74 -0.30
CA LYS A 214 23.56 2.93 -0.44
C LYS A 214 24.07 2.66 -1.86
N ASP A 215 23.40 1.79 -2.60
CA ASP A 215 23.79 1.43 -3.96
C ASP A 215 23.40 2.51 -4.99
N ALA A 216 22.39 3.34 -4.70
CA ALA A 216 21.97 4.46 -5.55
C ALA A 216 21.47 5.68 -4.75
N PRO A 217 22.34 6.39 -4.01
CA PRO A 217 21.92 7.38 -3.02
C PRO A 217 21.38 8.69 -3.61
N TRP A 218 21.86 9.10 -4.79
CA TRP A 218 21.58 10.44 -5.34
C TRP A 218 20.25 10.54 -6.08
N ILE A 219 20.04 9.63 -7.05
CA ILE A 219 18.88 9.61 -7.95
C ILE A 219 17.92 8.46 -7.58
N GLY A 220 18.32 7.54 -6.70
CA GLY A 220 17.54 6.36 -6.37
C GLY A 220 17.58 5.29 -7.46
N HIS A 221 16.80 4.24 -7.27
CA HIS A 221 16.66 3.09 -8.17
C HIS A 221 15.50 3.23 -9.16
N GLY A 222 14.74 4.34 -9.10
CA GLY A 222 13.54 4.55 -9.92
C GLY A 222 12.27 3.96 -9.32
N LEU A 223 11.13 4.31 -9.92
CA LEU A 223 9.80 3.86 -9.47
C LEU A 223 9.64 2.35 -9.65
N GLY A 224 9.06 1.69 -8.64
CA GLY A 224 8.82 0.24 -8.65
C GLY A 224 10.03 -0.60 -8.27
N SER A 225 11.21 0.00 -8.12
CA SER A 225 12.46 -0.69 -7.77
C SER A 225 12.39 -1.48 -6.46
N PHE A 226 11.68 -0.96 -5.45
CA PHE A 226 11.51 -1.66 -4.18
C PHE A 226 10.84 -3.02 -4.39
N GLU A 227 9.75 -3.07 -5.16
CA GLU A 227 9.06 -4.32 -5.47
C GLU A 227 9.92 -5.25 -6.34
N ALA A 228 10.71 -4.68 -7.26
CA ALA A 228 11.58 -5.43 -8.16
C ALA A 228 12.83 -6.05 -7.50
N HIS A 229 13.33 -5.46 -6.40
CA HIS A 229 14.66 -5.82 -5.87
C HIS A 229 14.73 -6.01 -4.35
N TYR A 230 13.78 -5.51 -3.55
CA TYR A 230 13.91 -5.54 -2.08
C TYR A 230 14.17 -6.96 -1.53
N MET A 231 13.48 -7.97 -2.07
CA MET A 231 13.63 -9.34 -1.60
C MET A 231 15.03 -9.90 -1.86
N ASP A 232 15.77 -9.40 -2.86
CA ASP A 232 17.17 -9.75 -3.08
C ASP A 232 18.08 -9.23 -1.98
N TYR A 233 17.86 -7.99 -1.53
CA TYR A 233 18.58 -7.42 -0.39
C TYR A 233 18.25 -8.17 0.90
N GLN A 234 16.99 -8.57 1.10
CA GLN A 234 16.59 -9.40 2.22
C GLN A 234 17.27 -10.79 2.17
N ALA A 235 17.30 -11.43 1.01
CA ALA A 235 18.00 -12.70 0.82
C ALA A 235 19.50 -12.59 1.11
N ASN A 236 20.16 -11.54 0.60
CA ASN A 236 21.58 -11.30 0.84
C ASN A 236 21.89 -11.02 2.32
N PHE A 237 21.01 -10.32 3.04
CA PHE A 237 21.13 -10.13 4.48
C PHE A 237 21.17 -11.48 5.23
N PHE A 238 20.27 -12.41 4.90
CA PHE A 238 20.25 -13.72 5.55
C PHE A 238 21.39 -14.64 5.10
N LYS A 239 21.90 -14.51 3.88
CA LYS A 239 23.12 -15.19 3.44
C LYS A 239 24.34 -14.78 4.26
N GLN A 240 24.47 -13.49 4.58
CA GLN A 240 25.62 -12.97 5.33
C GLN A 240 25.51 -13.19 6.84
N CYS A 241 24.33 -13.00 7.42
CA CYS A 241 24.13 -13.05 8.87
C CYS A 241 23.65 -14.41 9.40
N GLY A 242 23.32 -15.37 8.52
CA GLY A 242 22.75 -16.67 8.90
C GLY A 242 21.36 -16.56 9.54
N GLN A 243 21.00 -17.55 10.37
CA GLN A 243 19.75 -17.50 11.13
C GLN A 243 19.84 -16.43 12.23
N SER A 244 19.23 -15.27 11.95
CA SER A 244 19.16 -14.15 12.88
C SER A 244 17.82 -14.14 13.62
N ARG A 245 17.70 -13.28 14.64
CA ARG A 245 16.41 -13.01 15.32
C ARG A 245 15.28 -12.60 14.36
N PHE A 246 15.63 -12.12 13.16
CA PHE A 246 14.67 -11.69 12.15
C PHE A 246 14.17 -12.81 11.24
N SER A 247 14.78 -13.99 11.25
CA SER A 247 14.42 -15.11 10.35
C SER A 247 12.95 -15.54 10.50
N MET A 248 12.40 -15.43 11.71
CA MET A 248 10.97 -15.70 11.99
C MET A 248 10.02 -14.57 11.58
N LEU A 249 10.55 -13.36 11.39
CA LEU A 249 9.77 -12.16 11.10
C LEU A 249 9.75 -11.84 9.60
N ALA A 250 10.81 -12.20 8.89
CA ALA A 250 10.92 -12.04 7.44
C ALA A 250 9.78 -12.75 6.71
N ASP A 251 9.25 -12.05 5.72
CA ASP A 251 8.18 -12.47 4.82
C ASP A 251 8.29 -11.67 3.51
N ASN A 252 7.41 -11.92 2.56
CA ASN A 252 7.29 -11.08 1.36
C ASN A 252 6.81 -9.67 1.73
N VAL A 253 7.46 -8.67 1.16
CA VAL A 253 7.20 -7.26 1.47
C VAL A 253 7.03 -6.47 0.18
N LYS A 254 5.90 -5.78 0.07
CA LYS A 254 5.57 -4.95 -1.10
C LYS A 254 5.91 -3.48 -0.90
N GLN A 255 6.05 -3.03 0.35
CA GLN A 255 6.25 -1.61 0.67
C GLN A 255 7.20 -1.43 1.86
N PRO A 256 7.96 -0.32 1.91
CA PRO A 256 8.92 -0.07 2.98
C PRO A 256 8.27 0.31 4.32
N PHE A 257 6.95 0.51 4.38
CA PHE A 257 6.22 1.03 5.55
C PHE A 257 6.79 2.34 6.11
N ASN A 258 7.41 3.14 5.23
CA ASN A 258 7.92 4.48 5.49
C ASN A 258 8.03 5.18 4.12
N GLU A 259 7.17 6.17 3.87
CA GLU A 259 7.14 6.88 2.58
C GLU A 259 8.42 7.69 2.33
N TYR A 260 9.10 8.16 3.39
CA TYR A 260 10.36 8.90 3.22
C TYR A 260 11.48 7.97 2.76
N LEU A 261 11.54 6.76 3.31
CA LEU A 261 12.44 5.72 2.81
C LEU A 261 12.05 5.32 1.38
N GLY A 262 10.76 5.18 1.09
CA GLY A 262 10.26 4.93 -0.27
C GLY A 262 10.67 6.01 -1.27
N LEU A 263 10.59 7.28 -0.89
CA LEU A 263 11.02 8.40 -1.70
C LEU A 263 12.54 8.37 -1.96
N LEU A 264 13.32 8.07 -0.92
CA LEU A 264 14.78 7.93 -1.01
C LEU A 264 15.17 6.74 -1.91
N LEU A 265 14.46 5.62 -1.83
CA LEU A 265 14.66 4.46 -2.69
C LEU A 265 14.35 4.77 -4.15
N ASN A 266 13.23 5.45 -4.42
CA ASN A 266 12.79 5.73 -5.78
C ASN A 266 13.56 6.88 -6.45
N PHE A 267 13.89 7.94 -5.69
CA PHE A 267 14.38 9.21 -6.23
C PHE A 267 15.64 9.76 -5.54
N GLY A 268 16.21 8.99 -4.60
CA GLY A 268 17.42 9.39 -3.90
C GLY A 268 17.26 10.64 -3.04
N ILE A 269 18.39 11.23 -2.69
CA ILE A 269 18.48 12.49 -1.93
C ILE A 269 17.79 13.62 -2.69
N ILE A 270 17.83 13.62 -4.02
CA ILE A 270 17.18 14.64 -4.85
C ILE A 270 15.66 14.66 -4.59
N GLY A 271 15.03 13.49 -4.53
CA GLY A 271 13.61 13.38 -4.19
C GLY A 271 13.28 14.00 -2.82
N LEU A 272 14.10 13.72 -1.80
CA LEU A 272 13.92 14.32 -0.47
C LEU A 272 14.09 15.85 -0.48
N LEU A 273 15.04 16.38 -1.25
CA LEU A 273 15.22 17.83 -1.39
C LEU A 273 14.01 18.51 -2.03
N VAL A 274 13.41 17.88 -3.06
CA VAL A 274 12.18 18.38 -3.68
C VAL A 274 11.02 18.37 -2.68
N LEU A 275 10.88 17.32 -1.88
CA LEU A 275 9.87 17.25 -0.82
C LEU A 275 10.08 18.35 0.23
N LEU A 276 11.33 18.58 0.66
CA LEU A 276 11.67 19.65 1.60
C LEU A 276 11.34 21.02 1.04
N LEU A 277 11.65 21.28 -0.23
CA LEU A 277 11.30 22.53 -0.92
C LEU A 277 9.78 22.73 -0.93
N LEU A 278 9.01 21.68 -1.26
CA LEU A 278 7.54 21.74 -1.22
C LEU A 278 7.02 22.06 0.19
N MET A 279 7.58 21.45 1.23
CA MET A 279 7.23 21.75 2.62
C MET A 279 7.51 23.21 2.98
N VAL A 280 8.66 23.75 2.59
CA VAL A 280 9.03 25.15 2.81
C VAL A 280 8.03 26.10 2.13
N ILE A 281 7.66 25.82 0.87
CA ILE A 281 6.67 26.61 0.14
C ILE A 281 5.30 26.58 0.84
N ILE A 282 4.83 25.40 1.25
CA ILE A 282 3.55 25.24 1.95
C ILE A 282 3.55 26.02 3.28
N ILE A 283 4.63 25.93 4.06
CA ILE A 283 4.78 26.65 5.33
C ILE A 283 4.81 28.16 5.08
N TYR A 284 5.54 28.62 4.06
CA TYR A 284 5.60 30.03 3.68
C TYR A 284 4.22 30.58 3.30
N CYS A 285 3.49 29.88 2.41
CA CYS A 285 2.15 30.25 1.99
C CYS A 285 1.15 30.30 3.16
N TYR A 286 1.24 29.33 4.09
CA TYR A 286 0.43 29.29 5.30
C TYR A 286 0.72 30.48 6.23
N ARG A 287 1.99 30.75 6.54
CA ARG A 287 2.39 31.80 7.49
C ARG A 287 2.08 33.20 7.00
N LYS A 288 2.16 33.44 5.69
CA LYS A 288 1.94 34.77 5.12
C LYS A 288 0.48 35.23 5.24
N ASN A 289 -0.48 34.33 5.03
CA ASN A 289 -1.92 34.62 5.14
C ASN A 289 -2.63 33.51 5.94
N PRO A 290 -2.51 33.46 7.27
CA PRO A 290 -3.12 32.42 8.08
C PRO A 290 -4.65 32.58 8.10
N SER A 291 -5.36 31.50 7.81
CA SER A 291 -6.81 31.41 7.95
C SER A 291 -7.17 30.10 8.63
N VAL A 292 -8.38 30.03 9.19
CA VAL A 292 -8.87 28.81 9.84
C VAL A 292 -8.90 27.63 8.86
N GLU A 293 -9.29 27.86 7.61
CA GLU A 293 -9.30 26.81 6.56
C GLU A 293 -7.88 26.34 6.22
N LYS A 294 -6.91 27.25 6.10
CA LYS A 294 -5.50 26.87 5.85
C LYS A 294 -4.86 26.17 7.05
N GLN A 295 -5.29 26.49 8.26
CA GLN A 295 -4.87 25.78 9.47
C GLN A 295 -5.34 24.31 9.44
N ILE A 296 -6.57 24.03 8.99
CA ILE A 296 -7.07 22.66 8.80
C ILE A 296 -6.19 21.91 7.81
N ALA A 297 -5.99 22.50 6.63
CA ALA A 297 -5.19 21.92 5.57
C ALA A 297 -3.76 21.61 6.06
N PHE A 298 -3.16 22.53 6.81
CA PHE A 298 -1.83 22.34 7.39
C PHE A 298 -1.79 21.19 8.40
N TYR A 299 -2.80 21.07 9.27
CA TYR A 299 -2.88 19.95 10.22
C TYR A 299 -3.18 18.61 9.53
N SER A 300 -3.97 18.60 8.47
CA SER A 300 -4.21 17.39 7.67
C SER A 300 -2.93 16.91 7.00
N LEU A 301 -2.16 17.81 6.39
CA LEU A 301 -0.83 17.50 5.83
C LEU A 301 0.17 17.05 6.91
N SER A 302 0.14 17.67 8.10
CA SER A 302 0.97 17.25 9.23
C SER A 302 0.63 15.84 9.70
N SER A 303 -0.67 15.52 9.79
CA SER A 303 -1.19 14.18 10.12
C SER A 303 -0.68 13.13 9.14
N ILE A 304 -0.74 13.44 7.82
CA ILE A 304 -0.20 12.57 6.76
C ILE A 304 1.31 12.39 6.93
N GLY A 305 2.07 13.49 7.08
CA GLY A 305 3.52 13.42 7.23
C GLY A 305 3.96 12.56 8.43
N ILE A 306 3.28 12.69 9.56
CA ILE A 306 3.54 11.85 10.74
C ILE A 306 3.20 10.37 10.46
N PHE A 307 2.05 10.12 9.83
CA PHE A 307 1.63 8.76 9.49
C PHE A 307 2.60 8.09 8.51
N SER A 308 3.16 8.86 7.58
CA SER A 308 4.15 8.44 6.57
C SER A 308 5.48 7.94 7.13
N PHE A 309 5.87 8.28 8.37
CA PHE A 309 7.06 7.70 9.02
C PHE A 309 6.91 6.22 9.34
N PHE A 310 5.68 5.78 9.58
CA PHE A 310 5.37 4.46 10.09
C PHE A 310 4.48 3.66 9.14
N SER A 311 4.16 4.19 7.97
CA SER A 311 3.24 3.54 7.05
C SER A 311 3.31 4.13 5.64
N TYR A 312 2.34 3.76 4.81
CA TYR A 312 2.25 4.07 3.39
C TYR A 312 0.89 4.69 3.01
N PRO A 313 0.52 5.85 3.58
CA PRO A 313 -0.80 6.43 3.36
C PRO A 313 -1.07 6.79 1.89
N PHE A 314 -0.04 6.99 1.06
CA PHE A 314 -0.22 7.35 -0.35
C PHE A 314 -0.54 6.17 -1.28
N ALA A 315 -0.59 4.93 -0.77
CA ALA A 315 -1.21 3.83 -1.51
C ALA A 315 -2.73 4.02 -1.69
N TYR A 316 -3.36 4.85 -0.84
CA TYR A 316 -4.80 5.05 -0.82
C TYR A 316 -5.20 6.35 -1.53
N PRO A 317 -6.10 6.31 -2.54
CA PRO A 317 -6.46 7.49 -3.32
C PRO A 317 -7.13 8.59 -2.49
N PHE A 318 -7.86 8.24 -1.43
CA PHE A 318 -8.50 9.23 -0.57
C PHE A 318 -7.48 10.16 0.11
N VAL A 319 -6.32 9.64 0.50
CA VAL A 319 -5.24 10.46 1.07
C VAL A 319 -4.73 11.45 0.04
N TRP A 320 -4.61 11.06 -1.23
CA TRP A 320 -4.26 11.97 -2.33
C TRP A 320 -5.30 13.06 -2.52
N VAL A 321 -6.60 12.71 -2.51
CA VAL A 321 -7.70 13.68 -2.62
C VAL A 321 -7.59 14.75 -1.53
N VAL A 322 -7.41 14.35 -0.27
CA VAL A 322 -7.30 15.30 0.84
C VAL A 322 -5.97 16.07 0.81
N THR A 323 -4.88 15.45 0.36
CA THR A 323 -3.57 16.12 0.18
C THR A 323 -3.67 17.23 -0.85
N PHE A 324 -4.21 16.95 -2.04
CA PHE A 324 -4.39 17.96 -3.09
C PHE A 324 -5.36 19.06 -2.68
N LEU A 325 -6.47 18.72 -2.01
CA LEU A 325 -7.38 19.72 -1.46
C LEU A 325 -6.65 20.63 -0.44
N SER A 326 -5.86 20.04 0.46
CA SER A 326 -5.12 20.80 1.48
C SER A 326 -4.08 21.73 0.87
N ILE A 327 -3.30 21.23 -0.11
CA ILE A 327 -2.36 22.07 -0.85
C ILE A 327 -3.10 23.19 -1.59
N PHE A 328 -4.23 22.89 -2.24
CA PHE A 328 -5.05 23.89 -2.93
C PHE A 328 -5.57 24.96 -1.97
N ILE A 329 -6.10 24.59 -0.80
CA ILE A 329 -6.57 25.56 0.21
C ILE A 329 -5.43 26.51 0.63
N ILE A 330 -4.22 25.99 0.81
CA ILE A 330 -3.06 26.79 1.23
C ILE A 330 -2.54 27.70 0.11
N THR A 331 -2.49 27.21 -1.13
CA THR A 331 -1.80 27.90 -2.25
C THR A 331 -2.72 28.70 -3.16
N SER A 332 -4.04 28.48 -3.13
CA SER A 332 -4.98 29.04 -4.11
C SER A 332 -4.92 30.56 -4.28
N GLU A 333 -4.73 31.32 -3.20
CA GLU A 333 -4.58 32.79 -3.25
C GLU A 333 -3.37 33.25 -4.06
N TYR A 334 -2.28 32.48 -4.03
CA TYR A 334 -1.03 32.79 -4.74
C TYR A 334 -1.06 32.34 -6.20
N ILE A 335 -1.88 31.32 -6.51
CA ILE A 335 -2.04 30.79 -7.87
C ILE A 335 -3.03 31.61 -8.69
N LYS A 336 -4.09 32.17 -8.08
CA LYS A 336 -5.11 32.97 -8.77
C LYS A 336 -4.55 34.07 -9.69
N PRO A 337 -3.54 34.88 -9.29
CA PRO A 337 -2.96 35.91 -10.16
C PRO A 337 -2.30 35.36 -11.42
N LEU A 338 -1.70 34.16 -11.36
CA LEU A 338 -1.03 33.52 -12.52
C LEU A 338 -2.03 33.18 -13.65
N PHE A 339 -3.30 32.93 -13.30
CA PHE A 339 -4.37 32.62 -14.25
C PHE A 339 -5.32 33.81 -14.49
N SER A 340 -4.85 35.04 -14.27
CA SER A 340 -5.61 36.27 -14.53
C SER A 340 -5.81 36.53 -16.03
N ASN A 341 -4.84 36.17 -16.87
CA ASN A 341 -4.94 36.32 -18.31
C ASN A 341 -5.90 35.28 -18.91
N ILE A 342 -6.97 35.78 -19.55
CA ILE A 342 -8.03 34.95 -20.13
C ILE A 342 -7.52 34.00 -21.23
N LEU A 343 -6.51 34.41 -21.99
CA LEU A 343 -5.93 33.58 -23.04
C LEU A 343 -5.16 32.40 -22.44
N ILE A 344 -4.27 32.66 -21.47
CA ILE A 344 -3.52 31.63 -20.74
C ILE A 344 -4.48 30.64 -20.08
N LYS A 345 -5.55 31.14 -19.44
CA LYS A 345 -6.59 30.32 -18.83
C LYS A 345 -7.29 29.41 -19.85
N LYS A 346 -7.68 29.95 -21.01
CA LYS A 346 -8.32 29.15 -22.08
C LYS A 346 -7.38 28.10 -22.64
N ILE A 347 -6.11 28.46 -22.90
CA ILE A 347 -5.08 27.51 -23.36
C ILE A 347 -4.90 26.38 -22.34
N ALA A 348 -4.74 26.71 -21.06
CA ALA A 348 -4.63 25.72 -19.99
C ALA A 348 -5.87 24.81 -19.92
N CYS A 349 -7.08 25.36 -20.02
CA CYS A 349 -8.31 24.57 -20.04
C CYS A 349 -8.41 23.65 -21.27
N MET A 350 -7.96 24.09 -22.45
CA MET A 350 -7.92 23.25 -23.65
C MET A 350 -6.96 22.07 -23.45
N PHE A 351 -5.75 22.33 -22.94
CA PHE A 351 -4.80 21.26 -22.62
C PHE A 351 -5.40 20.27 -21.61
N ILE A 352 -5.93 20.77 -20.49
CA ILE A 352 -6.55 19.91 -19.45
C ILE A 352 -7.70 19.09 -20.03
N LEU A 353 -8.53 19.67 -20.89
CA LEU A 353 -9.64 18.96 -21.53
C LEU A 353 -9.12 17.84 -22.44
N THR A 354 -8.15 18.13 -23.33
CA THR A 354 -7.56 17.13 -24.23
C THR A 354 -6.91 15.99 -23.44
N TYR A 355 -6.10 16.30 -22.42
CA TYR A 355 -5.50 15.28 -21.55
C TYR A 355 -6.54 14.49 -20.75
N SER A 356 -7.64 15.12 -20.33
CA SER A 356 -8.70 14.41 -19.60
C SER A 356 -9.48 13.47 -20.52
N LEU A 357 -9.72 13.83 -21.78
CA LEU A 357 -10.37 12.96 -22.77
C LEU A 357 -9.48 11.78 -23.14
N PHE A 358 -8.18 12.02 -23.36
CA PHE A 358 -7.19 10.96 -23.55
C PHE A 358 -7.04 10.06 -22.30
N GLY A 359 -7.06 10.66 -21.11
CA GLY A 359 -7.07 9.91 -19.85
C GLY A 359 -8.30 9.03 -19.71
N SER A 360 -9.46 9.49 -20.19
CA SER A 360 -10.72 8.74 -20.16
C SER A 360 -10.68 7.53 -21.08
N SER A 361 -10.11 7.66 -22.28
CA SER A 361 -9.94 6.50 -23.17
C SER A 361 -8.98 5.47 -22.57
N LYS A 362 -7.84 5.91 -22.01
CA LYS A 362 -6.88 5.01 -21.33
C LYS A 362 -7.46 4.36 -20.08
N LEU A 363 -8.28 5.08 -19.32
CA LEU A 363 -8.99 4.52 -18.17
C LEU A 363 -9.99 3.45 -18.61
N PHE A 364 -10.74 3.68 -19.69
CA PHE A 364 -11.68 2.70 -20.22
C PHE A 364 -10.97 1.43 -20.69
N GLU A 365 -9.88 1.56 -21.44
CA GLU A 365 -9.01 0.44 -21.82
C GLU A 365 -8.53 -0.34 -20.58
N ARG A 366 -8.06 0.37 -19.54
CA ARG A 366 -7.60 -0.26 -18.30
C ARG A 366 -8.72 -0.99 -17.56
N ILE A 367 -9.91 -0.40 -17.42
CA ILE A 367 -11.06 -1.03 -16.76
C ILE A 367 -11.44 -2.31 -17.50
N GLN A 368 -11.51 -2.27 -18.83
CA GLN A 368 -11.85 -3.45 -19.62
C GLN A 368 -10.79 -4.56 -19.45
N ALA A 369 -9.51 -4.20 -19.48
CA ALA A 369 -8.42 -5.15 -19.27
C ALA A 369 -8.47 -5.81 -17.89
N GLU A 370 -8.78 -5.06 -16.82
CA GLU A 370 -8.94 -5.59 -15.46
C GLU A 370 -10.15 -6.53 -15.33
N LEU A 371 -11.27 -6.20 -15.97
CA LEU A 371 -12.47 -7.06 -15.99
C LEU A 371 -12.24 -8.35 -16.79
N ASP A 372 -11.58 -8.26 -17.94
CA ASP A 372 -11.22 -9.43 -18.73
C ASP A 372 -10.24 -10.33 -17.97
N TRP A 373 -9.26 -9.73 -17.29
CA TRP A 373 -8.32 -10.48 -16.45
C TRP A 373 -9.04 -11.17 -15.29
N GLY A 374 -9.92 -10.48 -14.57
CA GLY A 374 -10.67 -11.08 -13.46
C GLY A 374 -11.57 -12.25 -13.89
N LYS A 375 -12.17 -12.17 -15.09
CA LYS A 375 -12.91 -13.30 -15.69
C LYS A 375 -11.97 -14.46 -16.04
N ALA A 376 -10.87 -14.17 -16.73
CA ALA A 376 -9.91 -15.19 -17.14
C ALA A 376 -9.26 -15.89 -15.94
N SER A 377 -8.93 -15.15 -14.87
CA SER A 377 -8.38 -15.72 -13.63
C SER A 377 -9.38 -16.61 -12.91
N THR A 378 -10.66 -16.23 -12.89
CA THR A 378 -11.73 -17.05 -12.29
C THR A 378 -11.93 -18.35 -13.05
N LEU A 379 -11.94 -18.31 -14.39
CA LEU A 379 -12.04 -19.51 -15.23
C LEU A 379 -10.80 -20.40 -15.11
N ALA A 380 -9.60 -19.80 -14.98
CA ALA A 380 -8.37 -20.55 -14.77
C ALA A 380 -8.39 -21.32 -13.43
N LEU A 381 -8.98 -20.76 -12.37
CA LEU A 381 -9.19 -21.48 -11.10
C LEU A 381 -10.12 -22.71 -11.27
N CYS A 382 -11.05 -22.67 -12.22
CA CYS A 382 -11.90 -23.80 -12.59
C CYS A 382 -11.21 -24.81 -13.53
N LYS A 383 -9.91 -24.64 -13.82
CA LYS A 383 -9.11 -25.46 -14.75
C LYS A 383 -9.57 -25.42 -16.21
N SER A 384 -10.36 -24.42 -16.60
CA SER A 384 -10.81 -24.21 -17.98
C SER A 384 -9.75 -23.48 -18.83
N TYR A 385 -8.54 -24.03 -18.90
CA TYR A 385 -7.38 -23.29 -19.40
C TYR A 385 -7.44 -22.95 -20.90
N ASN A 386 -7.95 -23.86 -21.73
CA ASN A 386 -8.03 -23.70 -23.18
C ASN A 386 -8.87 -22.48 -23.61
N GLU A 387 -9.89 -22.13 -22.83
CA GLU A 387 -10.72 -20.95 -23.07
C GLU A 387 -10.05 -19.64 -22.60
N THR A 388 -9.13 -19.75 -21.64
CA THR A 388 -8.49 -18.58 -21.01
C THR A 388 -7.20 -18.13 -21.68
N LEU A 389 -6.43 -19.05 -22.27
CA LEU A 389 -5.09 -18.77 -22.81
C LEU A 389 -5.08 -17.64 -23.86
N PRO A 390 -5.99 -17.60 -24.85
CA PRO A 390 -6.02 -16.50 -25.82
C PRO A 390 -6.27 -15.14 -25.18
N THR A 391 -7.00 -15.13 -24.06
CA THR A 391 -7.24 -13.90 -23.28
C THR A 391 -5.96 -13.46 -22.59
N TYR A 392 -5.21 -14.38 -21.96
CA TYR A 392 -3.92 -14.05 -21.33
C TYR A 392 -2.90 -13.52 -22.35
N GLU A 393 -2.74 -14.15 -23.52
CA GLU A 393 -1.84 -13.69 -24.57
C GLU A 393 -2.18 -12.28 -25.07
N ARG A 394 -3.48 -11.97 -25.21
CA ARG A 394 -3.94 -10.62 -25.55
C ARG A 394 -3.63 -9.63 -24.43
N LEU A 395 -3.93 -10.00 -23.19
CA LEU A 395 -3.77 -9.15 -22.01
C LEU A 395 -2.29 -8.85 -21.70
N GLU A 396 -1.37 -9.76 -22.03
CA GLU A 396 0.06 -9.56 -21.83
C GLU A 396 0.59 -8.30 -22.53
N LYS A 397 0.05 -7.97 -23.70
CA LYS A 397 0.39 -6.75 -24.45
C LYS A 397 -0.06 -5.46 -23.76
N MET A 398 -1.09 -5.53 -22.92
CA MET A 398 -1.60 -4.38 -22.14
C MET A 398 -0.97 -4.31 -20.75
N PHE A 399 -0.63 -5.45 -20.16
CA PHE A 399 -0.08 -5.60 -18.82
C PHE A 399 1.43 -5.92 -18.82
N VAL A 400 2.17 -5.45 -19.84
CA VAL A 400 3.59 -5.78 -20.09
C VAL A 400 4.48 -5.67 -18.85
N SER A 401 4.21 -4.68 -17.98
CA SER A 401 4.97 -4.40 -16.76
C SER A 401 4.19 -4.64 -15.47
N ASN A 402 3.00 -5.26 -15.52
CA ASN A 402 2.22 -5.57 -14.32
C ASN A 402 2.70 -6.91 -13.74
N PRO A 403 3.44 -6.92 -12.62
CA PRO A 403 4.03 -8.15 -12.10
C PRO A 403 2.97 -9.17 -11.67
N TYR A 404 1.85 -8.72 -11.11
CA TYR A 404 0.78 -9.60 -10.64
C TYR A 404 0.09 -10.34 -11.77
N PHE A 405 -0.12 -9.66 -12.91
CA PHE A 405 -0.63 -10.28 -14.11
C PHE A 405 0.36 -11.31 -14.66
N LEU A 406 1.63 -10.93 -14.82
CA LEU A 406 2.66 -11.82 -15.36
C LEU A 406 2.87 -13.06 -14.49
N TYR A 407 2.88 -12.90 -13.17
CA TYR A 407 2.96 -14.03 -12.24
C TYR A 407 1.77 -14.97 -12.39
N ASN A 408 0.54 -14.42 -12.42
CA ASN A 408 -0.66 -15.23 -12.59
C ASN A 408 -0.65 -15.96 -13.93
N TYR A 409 -0.22 -15.30 -15.01
CA TYR A 409 -0.09 -15.92 -16.31
C TYR A 409 0.96 -17.05 -16.32
N ALA A 410 2.14 -16.81 -15.75
CA ALA A 410 3.17 -17.83 -15.61
C ALA A 410 2.69 -19.05 -14.80
N ALA A 411 1.94 -18.83 -13.72
CA ALA A 411 1.34 -19.90 -12.92
C ALA A 411 0.32 -20.73 -13.72
N VAL A 412 -0.52 -20.08 -14.54
CA VAL A 412 -1.47 -20.79 -15.43
C VAL A 412 -0.73 -21.65 -16.46
N LEU A 413 0.30 -21.11 -17.11
CA LEU A 413 1.13 -21.86 -18.07
C LEU A 413 1.82 -23.06 -17.40
N GLN A 414 2.29 -22.89 -16.16
CA GLN A 414 2.92 -23.96 -15.39
C GLN A 414 1.94 -25.09 -15.06
N GLU A 415 0.71 -24.78 -14.63
CA GLU A 415 -0.35 -25.77 -14.40
C GLU A 415 -0.75 -26.51 -15.70
N MET A 416 -0.65 -25.84 -16.84
CA MET A 416 -0.80 -26.45 -18.18
C MET A 416 0.42 -27.28 -18.62
N LYS A 417 1.49 -27.32 -17.82
CA LYS A 417 2.79 -27.96 -18.13
C LYS A 417 3.53 -27.35 -19.32
N GLN A 418 3.20 -26.11 -19.69
CA GLN A 418 3.93 -25.31 -20.68
C GLN A 418 5.12 -24.62 -19.98
N TYR A 419 6.11 -25.43 -19.60
CA TYR A 419 7.20 -24.98 -18.73
C TYR A 419 8.14 -23.96 -19.39
N THR A 420 8.33 -24.05 -20.70
CA THR A 420 9.20 -23.12 -21.45
C THR A 420 8.59 -21.72 -21.49
N GLU A 421 7.31 -21.63 -21.87
CA GLU A 421 6.54 -20.40 -21.94
C GLU A 421 6.33 -19.81 -20.55
N SER A 422 6.00 -20.66 -19.56
CA SER A 422 5.88 -20.24 -18.16
C SER A 422 7.19 -19.63 -17.65
N LEU A 423 8.34 -20.22 -17.98
CA LEU A 423 9.65 -19.69 -17.59
C LEU A 423 9.92 -18.32 -18.22
N GLU A 424 9.62 -18.13 -19.50
CA GLU A 424 9.79 -16.85 -20.18
C GLU A 424 8.98 -15.74 -19.51
N VAL A 425 7.69 -15.99 -19.26
CA VAL A 425 6.79 -15.04 -18.59
C VAL A 425 7.22 -14.80 -17.14
N ALA A 426 7.65 -15.83 -16.42
CA ALA A 426 8.13 -15.70 -15.04
C ALA A 426 9.42 -14.87 -14.94
N LEU A 427 10.37 -15.06 -15.87
CA LEU A 427 11.60 -14.26 -15.92
C LEU A 427 11.31 -12.81 -16.32
N LYS A 428 10.32 -12.57 -17.18
CA LYS A 428 9.82 -11.21 -17.47
C LYS A 428 9.17 -10.57 -16.24
N CYS A 429 8.35 -11.32 -15.50
CA CYS A 429 7.79 -10.89 -14.22
C CYS A 429 8.89 -10.48 -13.22
N ARG A 430 9.98 -11.26 -13.18
CA ARG A 430 11.08 -11.08 -12.24
C ARG A 430 11.82 -9.75 -12.35
N GLN A 431 11.74 -9.10 -13.51
CA GLN A 431 12.28 -7.76 -13.74
C GLN A 431 11.53 -6.67 -12.95
N TYR A 432 10.26 -6.91 -12.63
CA TYR A 432 9.38 -5.95 -11.95
C TYR A 432 9.06 -6.34 -10.52
N TRP A 433 9.24 -7.62 -10.15
CA TRP A 433 8.87 -8.14 -8.84
C TRP A 433 9.81 -9.24 -8.39
N ALA A 434 10.51 -9.01 -7.28
CA ALA A 434 11.21 -10.05 -6.54
C ALA A 434 10.29 -10.59 -5.46
N ASP A 435 9.95 -11.88 -5.54
CA ASP A 435 9.05 -12.52 -4.59
C ASP A 435 9.41 -13.98 -4.39
N TYR A 436 9.26 -14.45 -3.16
CA TYR A 436 9.46 -15.83 -2.78
C TYR A 436 8.68 -16.83 -3.65
N ASP A 437 7.41 -16.57 -3.96
CA ASP A 437 6.57 -17.51 -4.72
C ASP A 437 6.95 -17.51 -6.20
N LEU A 438 7.36 -16.36 -6.75
CA LEU A 438 7.87 -16.26 -8.11
C LEU A 438 9.19 -17.05 -8.28
N GLU A 439 10.11 -16.95 -7.32
CA GLU A 439 11.36 -17.74 -7.33
C GLU A 439 11.08 -19.25 -7.32
N LEU A 440 10.03 -19.69 -6.60
CA LEU A 440 9.62 -21.10 -6.62
C LEU A 440 9.09 -21.53 -7.99
N ILE A 441 8.24 -20.73 -8.63
CA ILE A 441 7.74 -21.02 -9.99
C ILE A 441 8.92 -21.13 -10.98
N ILE A 442 9.86 -20.18 -10.93
CA ILE A 442 11.03 -20.20 -11.81
C ILE A 442 11.88 -21.45 -11.55
N GLY A 443 12.14 -21.79 -10.29
CA GLY A 443 12.90 -22.99 -9.91
C GLY A 443 12.22 -24.28 -10.38
N GLU A 444 10.90 -24.38 -10.23
CA GLU A 444 10.10 -25.51 -10.69
C GLU A 444 10.13 -25.66 -12.21
N ASN A 445 10.00 -24.57 -12.96
CA ASN A 445 10.13 -24.62 -14.41
C ASN A 445 11.52 -25.10 -14.85
N TYR A 446 12.60 -24.62 -14.22
CA TYR A 446 13.94 -25.12 -14.51
C TYR A 446 14.11 -26.60 -14.16
N GLN A 447 13.52 -27.07 -13.05
CA GLN A 447 13.56 -28.48 -12.68
C GLN A 447 12.86 -29.34 -13.73
N GLN A 448 11.67 -28.95 -14.19
CA GLN A 448 10.91 -29.69 -15.22
C GLN A 448 11.59 -29.67 -16.59
N LEU A 449 12.39 -28.63 -16.87
CA LEU A 449 13.22 -28.51 -18.07
C LEU A 449 14.60 -29.17 -17.93
N ASN A 450 14.83 -30.01 -16.90
CA ASN A 450 16.08 -30.71 -16.63
C ASN A 450 17.31 -29.78 -16.51
N LYS A 451 17.15 -28.61 -15.86
CA LYS A 451 18.23 -27.65 -15.56
C LYS A 451 18.42 -27.51 -14.05
N PRO A 452 18.98 -28.53 -13.37
CA PRO A 452 18.95 -28.62 -11.91
C PRO A 452 19.78 -27.55 -11.21
N GLU A 453 20.93 -27.14 -11.75
CA GLU A 453 21.76 -26.08 -11.16
C GLU A 453 21.00 -24.75 -11.05
N LEU A 454 20.22 -24.42 -12.09
CA LEU A 454 19.38 -23.22 -12.09
C LEU A 454 18.21 -23.38 -11.12
N ALA A 455 17.53 -24.54 -11.12
CA ALA A 455 16.47 -24.82 -10.16
C ALA A 455 16.96 -24.64 -8.71
N GLU A 456 18.14 -25.17 -8.40
CA GLU A 456 18.78 -25.05 -7.09
C GLU A 456 19.03 -23.60 -6.71
N LYS A 457 19.56 -22.80 -7.63
CA LYS A 457 19.81 -21.36 -7.42
C LYS A 457 18.54 -20.62 -6.99
N TYR A 458 17.42 -20.84 -7.68
CA TYR A 458 16.15 -20.16 -7.39
C TYR A 458 15.50 -20.68 -6.10
N TYR A 459 15.59 -21.98 -5.79
CA TYR A 459 15.12 -22.50 -4.50
C TYR A 459 15.95 -21.99 -3.31
N ASN A 460 17.27 -21.90 -3.46
CA ASN A 460 18.14 -21.31 -2.45
C ASN A 460 17.83 -19.83 -2.25
N SER A 461 17.58 -19.09 -3.33
CA SER A 461 17.13 -17.69 -3.30
C SER A 461 15.81 -17.55 -2.51
N ALA A 462 14.77 -18.32 -2.85
CA ALA A 462 13.51 -18.34 -2.12
C ALA A 462 13.68 -18.67 -0.63
N SER A 463 14.53 -19.65 -0.30
CA SER A 463 14.87 -20.02 1.08
C SER A 463 15.43 -18.83 1.87
N MET A 464 16.28 -18.02 1.25
CA MET A 464 16.90 -16.85 1.88
C MET A 464 16.00 -15.63 1.89
N MET A 465 15.11 -15.46 0.90
CA MET A 465 14.09 -14.42 0.89
C MET A 465 13.16 -14.55 2.09
N CYS A 466 12.69 -15.76 2.37
CA CYS A 466 11.78 -16.04 3.49
C CYS A 466 12.26 -17.24 4.34
N PRO A 467 13.25 -17.04 5.24
CA PRO A 467 13.90 -18.12 5.98
C PRO A 467 12.97 -18.95 6.85
N SER A 468 11.79 -18.46 7.22
CA SER A 468 10.81 -19.21 8.00
C SER A 468 9.97 -20.22 7.19
N ARG A 469 10.02 -20.17 5.85
CA ARG A 469 9.21 -21.03 4.96
C ARG A 469 9.91 -22.38 4.74
N PHE A 470 9.12 -23.45 4.62
CA PHE A 470 9.62 -24.83 4.51
C PHE A 470 9.72 -25.31 3.06
N LEU A 471 8.87 -24.79 2.17
CA LEU A 471 8.72 -25.29 0.81
C LEU A 471 10.03 -25.25 -0.02
N PRO A 472 10.92 -24.25 0.09
CA PRO A 472 12.16 -24.26 -0.70
C PRO A 472 13.08 -25.43 -0.32
N LEU A 473 13.23 -25.72 0.98
CA LEU A 473 14.02 -26.86 1.45
C LEU A 473 13.39 -28.20 1.02
N TYR A 474 12.07 -28.27 1.05
CA TYR A 474 11.33 -29.44 0.57
C TYR A 474 11.50 -29.64 -0.95
N LYS A 475 11.51 -28.57 -1.75
CA LYS A 475 11.77 -28.63 -3.20
C LYS A 475 13.22 -29.02 -3.49
N LEU A 476 14.19 -28.47 -2.75
CA LEU A 476 15.61 -28.87 -2.83
C LEU A 476 15.82 -30.35 -2.51
N PHE A 477 15.15 -30.88 -1.48
CA PHE A 477 15.19 -32.31 -1.17
C PHE A 477 14.80 -33.16 -2.38
N HIS A 478 13.67 -32.85 -3.02
CA HIS A 478 13.17 -33.60 -4.18
C HIS A 478 14.07 -33.41 -5.40
N LEU A 479 14.60 -32.21 -5.63
CA LEU A 479 15.57 -31.94 -6.70
C LEU A 479 16.82 -32.82 -6.58
N TYR A 480 17.45 -32.85 -5.40
CA TYR A 480 18.63 -33.69 -5.16
C TYR A 480 18.31 -35.17 -5.24
N LYS A 481 17.15 -35.58 -4.73
CA LYS A 481 16.69 -36.97 -4.81
C LYS A 481 16.50 -37.43 -6.25
N THR A 482 15.87 -36.62 -7.11
CA THR A 482 15.68 -36.95 -8.53
C THR A 482 16.99 -37.02 -9.31
N ASN A 483 18.01 -36.28 -8.85
CA ASN A 483 19.33 -36.25 -9.47
C ASN A 483 20.31 -37.30 -8.93
N GLY A 484 19.90 -38.10 -7.92
CA GLY A 484 20.76 -39.11 -7.29
C GLY A 484 21.75 -38.56 -6.26
N GLU A 485 21.65 -37.29 -5.85
CA GLU A 485 22.51 -36.64 -4.86
C GLU A 485 22.08 -37.00 -3.42
N LYS A 486 22.33 -38.26 -3.02
CA LYS A 486 21.88 -38.85 -1.73
C LYS A 486 22.23 -37.98 -0.50
N GLU A 487 23.48 -37.56 -0.36
CA GLU A 487 23.95 -36.80 0.83
C GLU A 487 23.26 -35.44 0.97
N ARG A 488 23.17 -34.68 -0.13
CA ARG A 488 22.53 -33.36 -0.14
C ARG A 488 21.03 -33.47 0.08
N SER A 489 20.39 -34.51 -0.47
CA SER A 489 19.00 -34.83 -0.20
C SER A 489 18.78 -35.08 1.30
N LEU A 490 19.59 -35.94 1.93
CA LEU A 490 19.51 -36.21 3.36
C LEU A 490 19.71 -34.94 4.22
N ALA A 491 20.67 -34.10 3.88
CA ALA A 491 20.90 -32.82 4.56
C ALA A 491 19.67 -31.89 4.48
N MET A 492 18.97 -31.84 3.34
CA MET A 492 17.73 -31.05 3.21
C MET A 492 16.57 -31.64 4.03
N ALA A 493 16.45 -32.97 4.09
CA ALA A 493 15.43 -33.63 4.91
C ALA A 493 15.63 -33.31 6.40
N GLU A 494 16.87 -33.40 6.90
CA GLU A 494 17.23 -33.03 8.27
C GLU A 494 16.97 -31.54 8.56
N ALA A 495 17.29 -30.68 7.60
CA ALA A 495 16.99 -29.25 7.70
C ALA A 495 15.48 -28.98 7.82
N VAL A 496 14.63 -29.69 7.06
CA VAL A 496 13.16 -29.56 7.16
C VAL A 496 12.65 -30.03 8.53
N ILE A 497 13.15 -31.14 9.05
CA ILE A 497 12.71 -31.72 10.33
C ILE A 497 13.12 -30.81 11.50
N SER A 498 14.37 -30.37 11.53
CA SER A 498 14.93 -29.54 12.60
C SER A 498 14.35 -28.12 12.62
N LYS A 499 13.90 -27.61 11.47
CA LYS A 499 13.43 -26.22 11.34
C LYS A 499 12.19 -25.92 12.21
N PRO A 500 12.21 -24.86 13.03
CA PRO A 500 11.06 -24.48 13.86
C PRO A 500 9.88 -23.92 13.03
N MET A 501 8.65 -24.25 13.43
CA MET A 501 7.43 -23.83 12.72
C MET A 501 6.92 -22.46 13.20
N LYS A 502 6.99 -21.43 12.35
CA LYS A 502 6.36 -20.11 12.60
C LYS A 502 4.84 -20.22 12.75
N ILE A 503 4.20 -20.95 11.84
CA ILE A 503 2.76 -21.24 11.85
C ILE A 503 2.59 -22.75 11.78
N LYS A 504 1.84 -23.34 12.73
CA LYS A 504 1.60 -24.78 12.77
C LYS A 504 0.45 -25.13 11.82
N THR A 505 0.77 -25.50 10.57
CA THR A 505 -0.21 -25.99 9.59
C THR A 505 -0.13 -27.50 9.41
N THR A 506 -1.20 -28.11 8.91
CA THR A 506 -1.23 -29.53 8.53
C THR A 506 -0.20 -29.84 7.45
N THR A 507 -0.10 -29.00 6.42
CA THR A 507 0.88 -29.13 5.33
C THR A 507 2.31 -29.20 5.84
N ILE A 508 2.73 -28.33 6.76
CA ILE A 508 4.10 -28.34 7.30
C ILE A 508 4.35 -29.61 8.12
N ARG A 509 3.35 -30.08 8.89
CA ARG A 509 3.46 -31.35 9.62
C ARG A 509 3.59 -32.54 8.67
N MET A 510 2.88 -32.52 7.55
CA MET A 510 2.98 -33.55 6.51
C MET A 510 4.37 -33.56 5.87
N MET A 511 4.91 -32.39 5.49
CA MET A 511 6.28 -32.27 4.96
C MET A 511 7.30 -32.86 5.93
N LYS A 512 7.22 -32.53 7.23
CA LYS A 512 8.15 -33.10 8.23
C LYS A 512 8.05 -34.63 8.34
N ARG A 513 6.82 -35.16 8.44
CA ARG A 513 6.59 -36.61 8.51
C ARG A 513 7.07 -37.35 7.27
N GLU A 514 6.94 -36.74 6.10
CA GLU A 514 7.47 -37.29 4.86
C GLU A 514 9.00 -37.36 4.90
N MET A 515 9.67 -36.26 5.30
CA MET A 515 11.13 -36.25 5.44
C MET A 515 11.62 -37.28 6.47
N GLU A 516 10.92 -37.46 7.60
CA GLU A 516 11.24 -38.49 8.59
C GLU A 516 11.20 -39.90 7.99
N ARG A 517 10.16 -40.19 7.19
CA ARG A 517 10.03 -41.49 6.50
C ARG A 517 11.10 -41.68 5.43
N GLU A 518 11.44 -40.63 4.70
CA GLU A 518 12.46 -40.69 3.66
C GLU A 518 13.86 -40.92 4.24
N ILE A 519 14.21 -40.27 5.36
CA ILE A 519 15.48 -40.54 6.08
C ILE A 519 15.53 -42.00 6.54
N GLN A 520 14.44 -42.55 7.07
CA GLN A 520 14.40 -43.97 7.47
C GLN A 520 14.66 -44.91 6.30
N LYS A 521 14.04 -44.65 5.13
CA LYS A 521 14.27 -45.44 3.91
C LYS A 521 15.72 -45.34 3.45
N MET A 522 16.28 -44.12 3.38
CA MET A 522 17.65 -43.88 2.95
C MET A 522 18.67 -44.57 3.87
N ASN A 523 18.46 -44.50 5.19
CA ASN A 523 19.31 -45.17 6.17
C ASN A 523 19.23 -46.70 6.12
N MET A 524 18.08 -47.26 5.72
CA MET A 524 17.97 -48.71 5.49
C MET A 524 18.68 -49.15 4.21
N SER A 525 18.63 -48.35 3.13
CA SER A 525 19.39 -48.64 1.91
C SER A 525 20.90 -48.54 2.10
N ILE A 526 21.39 -47.60 2.93
CA ILE A 526 22.82 -47.45 3.24
C ILE A 526 23.36 -48.62 4.09
N LYS A 527 22.50 -49.33 4.83
CA LYS A 527 22.90 -50.52 5.60
C LYS A 527 22.92 -51.82 4.78
N LEU A 528 22.41 -51.78 3.54
CA LEU A 528 22.30 -52.92 2.63
C LEU A 528 23.33 -52.86 1.47
N GLU A 529 23.91 -51.69 1.22
CA GLU A 529 25.15 -51.48 0.45
C GLU A 529 26.36 -51.67 1.37
#